data_AF-A0A3D1XRG9-F1
#
_entry.id   AF-A0A3D1XRG9-F1
#
_cell.length_a   1.000
_cell.length_b   1.000
_cell.length_c   1.000
_cell.angle_alpha   90.00
_cell.angle_beta   90.00
_cell.angle_gamma   90.00
#
_symmetry.space_group_name_H-M   'P 1'
#
loop_
_entity.id
_entity.type
_entity.pdbx_description
1 polymer ?
#
loop_
_entity_poly.entity_id
_entity_poly.type
_entity_poly.pdbx_seq_one_letter_code
_entity_poly.pdbx_strand_id
1 'polypeptide(L)'
;MTTPNGNGNGNRHGATDEKVNISTDPISPKSKKVYVSGTLHPDIKVPFREISLSPSTTVTENGNGYQNDESSLIVYDTSGPYTDPD
;
A
#
# COMPACT_ATOMS: atom_id res chain seq x y z
N MET A 1 -17.91 -39.66 -34.87
CA MET A 1 -18.59 -39.40 -33.58
C MET A 1 -17.49 -39.21 -32.56
N THR A 2 -17.22 -38.07 -31.93
CA THR A 2 -17.90 -36.78 -31.74
C THR A 2 -16.79 -35.76 -31.50
N THR A 3 -16.85 -34.60 -32.16
CA THR A 3 -15.97 -33.44 -31.90
C THR A 3 -16.31 -32.81 -30.54
N PRO A 4 -15.33 -32.34 -29.74
CA PRO A 4 -15.65 -31.49 -28.60
C PRO A 4 -16.03 -30.09 -29.12
N ASN A 5 -17.35 -29.90 -29.09
CA ASN A 5 -18.13 -28.68 -29.02
C ASN A 5 -17.35 -27.38 -28.77
N GLY A 6 -17.24 -26.54 -29.80
CA GLY A 6 -16.93 -25.13 -29.62
C GLY A 6 -18.12 -24.44 -28.96
N ASN A 7 -17.96 -24.01 -27.71
CA ASN A 7 -18.98 -23.21 -27.04
C ASN A 7 -18.64 -21.73 -27.21
N GLY A 8 -19.21 -21.15 -28.27
CA GLY A 8 -19.23 -19.70 -28.46
C GLY A 8 -20.13 -19.05 -27.41
N ASN A 9 -19.53 -18.21 -26.57
CA ASN A 9 -20.20 -17.08 -25.95
C ASN A 9 -19.28 -15.87 -26.07
N GLY A 10 -18.99 -15.51 -27.32
CA GLY A 10 -18.32 -14.27 -27.68
C GLY A 10 -19.31 -13.13 -27.55
N ASN A 11 -19.17 -12.35 -26.47
CA ASN A 11 -19.39 -10.90 -26.38
C ASN A 11 -19.34 -10.41 -24.92
N ARG A 12 -18.34 -10.87 -24.14
CA ARG A 12 -17.88 -10.09 -22.99
C ARG A 12 -16.83 -9.13 -23.53
N HIS A 13 -17.21 -7.88 -23.76
CA HIS A 13 -16.29 -6.85 -24.20
C HIS A 13 -15.13 -6.75 -23.20
N GLY A 14 -13.96 -7.29 -23.57
CA GLY A 14 -12.70 -7.11 -22.85
C GLY A 14 -12.31 -8.17 -21.81
N ALA A 15 -13.05 -9.28 -21.65
CA ALA A 15 -12.65 -10.35 -20.72
C ALA A 15 -11.96 -11.50 -21.48
N THR A 16 -10.63 -11.50 -21.49
CA THR A 16 -9.84 -12.69 -21.83
C THR A 16 -9.78 -13.61 -20.60
N ASP A 17 -9.72 -14.93 -20.80
CA ASP A 17 -9.47 -15.92 -19.72
C ASP A 17 -8.01 -15.89 -19.23
N GLU A 18 -7.24 -14.87 -19.60
CA GLU A 18 -5.87 -14.70 -19.14
C GLU A 18 -5.87 -14.19 -17.69
N LYS A 19 -5.20 -14.92 -16.81
CA LYS A 19 -5.05 -14.52 -15.42
C LYS A 19 -4.22 -13.23 -15.35
N VAL A 20 -4.85 -12.13 -14.95
CA VAL A 20 -4.15 -10.86 -14.69
C VAL A 20 -3.30 -11.02 -13.43
N ASN A 21 -2.00 -10.76 -13.54
CA ASN A 21 -1.13 -10.67 -12.39
C ASN A 21 -1.19 -9.24 -11.83
N ILE A 22 -1.63 -9.09 -10.58
CA ILE A 22 -1.74 -7.81 -9.90
C ILE A 22 -0.71 -7.72 -8.79
N SER A 23 -0.19 -6.52 -8.53
CA SER A 23 0.71 -6.27 -7.41
C SER A 23 -0.06 -6.19 -6.11
N THR A 24 0.28 -7.04 -5.14
CA THR A 24 -0.32 -7.06 -3.80
C THR A 24 0.71 -7.09 -2.67
N ASP A 25 1.98 -6.95 -3.01
CA ASP A 25 3.02 -6.85 -1.99
C ASP A 25 2.88 -5.53 -1.22
N PRO A 26 3.29 -5.48 0.06
CA PRO A 26 3.37 -4.23 0.82
C PRO A 26 4.14 -3.15 0.05
N ILE A 27 3.61 -1.93 0.06
CA ILE A 27 4.27 -0.77 -0.55
C ILE A 27 5.59 -0.54 0.20
N SER A 28 6.72 -0.75 -0.48
CA SER A 28 8.06 -0.81 0.12
C SER A 28 9.07 -0.05 -0.75
N PRO A 29 10.26 0.35 -0.22
CA PRO A 29 10.83 0.07 1.11
C PRO A 29 10.37 1.01 2.23
N LYS A 30 10.71 0.64 3.49
CA LYS A 30 10.56 1.45 4.72
C LYS A 30 9.18 2.02 4.96
N SER A 31 8.19 1.29 4.49
CA SER A 31 6.82 1.71 4.60
C SER A 31 5.93 0.54 4.99
N LYS A 32 4.96 0.82 5.85
CA LYS A 32 4.03 -0.18 6.41
C LYS A 32 2.65 0.43 6.51
N LYS A 33 1.63 -0.40 6.30
CA LYS A 33 0.24 -0.01 6.56
C LYS A 33 0.05 0.15 8.06
N VAL A 34 -0.64 1.21 8.45
CA VAL A 34 -1.02 1.49 9.83
C VAL A 34 -2.47 1.93 9.87
N TYR A 35 -3.11 1.74 11.01
CA TYR A 35 -4.51 2.10 11.19
C TYR A 35 -4.68 3.01 12.39
N VAL A 36 -5.50 4.04 12.22
CA VAL A 36 -5.95 4.90 13.32
C VAL A 36 -7.40 4.53 13.64
N SER A 37 -7.68 4.25 14.90
CA SER A 37 -9.04 3.98 15.39
C SER A 37 -9.90 5.24 15.41
N GLY A 38 -11.17 5.12 15.05
CA GLY A 38 -12.14 6.20 15.23
C GLY A 38 -12.46 6.45 16.71
N THR A 39 -12.77 7.71 17.07
CA THR A 39 -13.13 8.05 18.45
C THR A 39 -14.57 7.68 18.81
N LEU A 40 -15.52 7.91 17.88
CA LEU A 40 -16.95 7.59 18.07
C LEU A 40 -17.25 6.11 17.75
N HIS A 41 -16.54 5.55 16.78
CA HIS A 41 -16.66 4.17 16.33
C HIS A 41 -15.28 3.50 16.41
N PRO A 42 -14.91 2.92 17.57
CA PRO A 42 -13.57 2.38 17.82
C PRO A 42 -13.18 1.19 16.94
N ASP A 43 -14.17 0.51 16.39
CA ASP A 43 -14.03 -0.61 15.47
C ASP A 43 -13.60 -0.17 14.05
N ILE A 44 -13.84 1.09 13.69
CA ILE A 44 -13.38 1.64 12.41
C ILE A 44 -11.87 1.82 12.44
N LYS A 45 -11.20 1.21 11.47
CA LYS A 45 -9.75 1.31 11.21
C LYS A 45 -9.51 2.19 9.98
N VAL A 46 -9.06 3.43 10.18
CA VAL A 46 -8.76 4.35 9.08
C VAL A 46 -7.36 4.06 8.54
N PRO A 47 -7.19 3.69 7.25
CA PRO A 47 -5.90 3.28 6.71
C PRO A 47 -5.00 4.47 6.42
N PHE A 48 -3.76 4.35 6.88
CA PHE A 48 -2.64 5.21 6.53
C PHE A 48 -1.42 4.36 6.25
N ARG A 49 -0.35 5.03 5.82
CA ARG A 49 0.95 4.43 5.64
C ARG A 49 1.98 5.23 6.41
N GLU A 50 2.77 4.53 7.23
CA GLU A 50 3.92 5.10 7.95
C GLU A 50 5.17 4.89 7.09
N ILE A 51 5.97 5.93 6.90
CA ILE A 51 7.24 5.90 6.17
C ILE A 51 8.35 6.28 7.14
N SER A 52 9.26 5.35 7.44
CA SER A 52 10.40 5.63 8.30
C SER A 52 11.46 6.42 7.56
N LEU A 53 11.92 7.52 8.17
CA LEU A 53 12.95 8.39 7.61
C LEU A 53 14.33 7.96 8.10
N SER A 54 15.36 8.24 7.30
CA SER A 54 16.74 8.18 7.79
C SER A 54 17.01 9.36 8.74
N PRO A 55 17.87 9.20 9.75
CA PRO A 55 18.31 10.32 10.57
C PRO A 55 18.88 11.43 9.68
N SER A 56 18.53 12.68 9.98
CA SER A 56 19.13 13.85 9.33
C SER A 56 19.90 14.65 10.38
N THR A 57 20.98 15.28 9.94
CA THR A 57 21.83 16.12 10.77
C THR A 57 21.63 17.57 10.35
N THR A 58 21.02 18.35 11.23
CA THR A 58 20.94 19.80 11.04
C THR A 58 22.25 20.41 11.49
N VAL A 59 22.99 21.01 10.56
CA VAL A 59 24.24 21.73 10.85
C VAL A 59 23.89 23.18 11.20
N THR A 60 24.28 23.62 12.39
CA THR A 60 24.13 25.02 12.81
C THR A 60 25.24 25.88 12.21
N GLU A 61 25.06 27.21 12.19
CA GLU A 61 26.04 28.18 11.66
C GLU A 61 27.43 28.06 12.33
N ASN A 62 27.49 27.53 13.55
CA ASN A 62 28.72 27.31 14.31
C ASN A 62 29.38 25.93 14.05
N GLY A 63 28.90 25.17 13.06
CA GLY A 63 29.41 23.83 12.72
C GLY A 63 28.99 22.71 13.68
N ASN A 64 28.25 23.02 14.74
CA ASN A 64 27.68 22.01 15.63
C ASN A 64 26.42 21.42 14.99
N GLY A 65 26.35 20.08 14.89
CA GLY A 65 25.19 19.38 14.36
C GLY A 65 24.32 18.78 15.46
N TYR A 66 23.00 18.83 15.31
CA TYR A 66 22.05 18.03 16.11
C TYR A 66 21.28 17.09 15.18
N GLN A 67 21.01 15.87 15.64
CA GLN A 67 20.11 14.98 14.91
C GLN A 67 18.67 15.43 15.10
N ASN A 68 17.91 15.48 14.00
CA ASN A 68 16.46 15.63 14.09
C ASN A 68 15.80 14.26 14.27
N ASP A 69 14.95 14.13 15.28
CA ASP A 69 14.26 12.90 15.66
C ASP A 69 12.96 12.65 14.87
N GLU A 70 12.77 13.32 13.72
CA GLU A 70 11.63 13.09 12.83
C GLU A 70 11.70 11.66 12.27
N SER A 71 11.15 10.73 13.04
CA SER A 71 11.39 9.30 12.90
C SER A 71 10.52 8.66 11.81
N SER A 72 9.38 9.27 11.46
CA SER A 72 8.48 8.77 10.41
C SER A 72 7.46 9.81 9.93
N LEU A 73 6.96 9.63 8.70
CA LEU A 73 5.85 10.38 8.13
C LEU A 73 4.61 9.50 7.98
N ILE A 74 3.44 10.03 8.35
CA ILE A 74 2.14 9.39 8.13
C ILE A 74 1.51 9.99 6.88
N VAL A 75 1.20 9.15 5.90
CA VAL A 75 0.57 9.55 4.63
C VAL A 75 -0.74 8.78 4.40
N TYR A 76 -1.66 9.39 3.67
CA TYR A 76 -2.92 8.75 3.29
C TYR A 76 -2.66 7.52 2.41
N ASP A 77 -3.42 6.44 2.61
CA ASP A 77 -3.22 5.18 1.91
C ASP A 77 -4.53 4.63 1.31
N THR A 78 -4.64 4.73 -0.03
CA THR A 78 -5.77 4.26 -0.82
C THR A 78 -5.63 2.83 -1.34
N SER A 79 -4.54 2.11 -1.01
CA SER A 79 -4.32 0.76 -1.54
C SER A 79 -5.27 -0.30 -0.97
N GLY A 80 -5.92 -0.01 0.17
CA GLY A 80 -6.82 -0.93 0.85
C GLY A 80 -6.11 -2.22 1.32
N PRO A 81 -6.85 -3.35 1.42
CA PRO A 81 -6.30 -4.64 1.83
C PRO A 81 -5.29 -5.24 0.85
N TYR A 82 -5.23 -4.74 -0.39
CA TYR A 82 -4.35 -5.33 -1.41
C TYR A 82 -2.88 -5.26 -1.03
N THR A 83 -2.45 -4.32 -0.19
CA THR A 83 -1.05 -4.20 0.25
C THR A 83 -0.91 -4.32 1.76
N ASP A 84 -1.93 -4.88 2.42
CA ASP A 84 -1.89 -5.20 3.85
C ASP A 84 -1.38 -6.64 4.01
N PRO A 85 -0.28 -6.88 4.74
CA PRO A 85 0.21 -8.24 4.97
C PRO A 85 -0.64 -9.06 5.96
N ASP A 86 -1.55 -8.41 6.70
CA ASP A 86 -2.39 -9.03 7.74
C ASP A 86 -3.83 -9.34 7.28
#